data_AF-A0A8T5MS79-F1
#
_entry.id   AF-A0A8T5MS79-F1
#
_cell.length_a   1.000
_cell.length_b   1.000
_cell.length_c   1.000
_cell.angle_alpha   90.00
_cell.angle_beta   90.00
_cell.angle_gamma   90.00
#
_symmetry.space_group_name_H-M   'P 1'
#
loop_
_entity.id
_entity.type
_entity.pdbx_description
1 polymer ?
#
loop_
_entity_poly.entity_id
_entity_poly.type
_entity_poly.pdbx_seq_one_letter_code
_entity_poly.pdbx_strand_id
1 'polypeptide(L)'
;MSSSVGWFIGIPIGKIQHEFRELKFPEHIERTFSEAWKLYNQGSYDHCLIEVFRGIETILKERYTRESLDPSNEKIAAIINGLKKKEIIGECDMHLLHGIRCYRNKVAHLPLKNEDRHIIDTILILTVPLIKKLIE
;
A
#
# COMPACT_ATOMS: atom_id res chain seq x y z
N MET A 1 -39.44 -12.12 -13.43
CA MET A 1 -38.23 -11.74 -14.19
C MET A 1 -37.17 -11.29 -13.20
N SER A 2 -36.19 -12.15 -12.92
CA SER A 2 -34.85 -11.80 -12.39
C SER A 2 -34.18 -10.90 -13.44
N SER A 3 -33.41 -9.85 -13.17
CA SER A 3 -32.19 -9.62 -12.34
C SER A 3 -31.89 -8.12 -12.48
N SER A 4 -31.22 -7.35 -11.61
CA SER A 4 -30.20 -7.59 -10.61
C SER A 4 -30.14 -6.32 -9.73
N VAL A 5 -30.17 -6.51 -8.42
CA VAL A 5 -29.88 -5.46 -7.44
C VAL A 5 -28.42 -5.06 -7.63
N GLY A 6 -28.15 -3.83 -8.05
CA GLY A 6 -26.80 -3.30 -8.23
C GLY A 6 -26.16 -3.00 -6.87
N TRP A 7 -25.47 -3.99 -6.29
CA TRP A 7 -24.73 -3.82 -5.05
C TRP A 7 -23.39 -3.10 -5.32
N PHE A 8 -23.34 -1.81 -4.92
CA PHE A 8 -22.16 -1.03 -4.49
C PHE A 8 -20.88 -1.04 -5.36
N ILE A 9 -20.66 -0.02 -6.19
CA ILE A 9 -19.28 0.40 -6.55
C ILE A 9 -19.25 1.92 -6.78
N GLY A 10 -18.72 2.68 -5.83
CA GLY A 10 -18.53 4.14 -5.97
C GLY A 10 -18.09 4.84 -4.68
N ILE A 11 -18.34 4.21 -3.53
CA ILE A 11 -18.09 4.75 -2.19
C ILE A 11 -16.75 4.29 -1.55
N PRO A 12 -16.12 3.13 -1.86
CA PRO A 12 -14.95 2.66 -1.10
C PRO A 12 -13.76 3.61 -1.13
N ILE A 13 -13.42 4.15 -2.31
CA ILE A 13 -12.18 4.91 -2.48
C ILE A 13 -12.23 6.29 -1.83
N GLY A 14 -13.38 6.96 -1.83
CA GLY A 14 -13.55 8.25 -1.16
C GLY A 14 -13.46 8.12 0.37
N LYS A 15 -13.98 7.02 0.93
CA LYS A 15 -13.82 6.69 2.35
C LYS A 15 -12.36 6.42 2.70
N ILE A 16 -11.65 5.69 1.84
CA ILE A 16 -10.21 5.40 2.00
C ILE A 16 -9.38 6.66 1.95
N GLN A 17 -9.70 7.58 1.05
CA GLN A 17 -9.03 8.88 0.99
C GLN A 17 -9.21 9.67 2.30
N HIS A 18 -10.41 9.61 2.89
CA HIS A 18 -10.67 10.23 4.19
C HIS A 18 -9.87 9.54 5.30
N GLU A 19 -9.94 8.21 5.40
CA GLU A 19 -9.19 7.43 6.40
C GLU A 19 -7.68 7.67 6.28
N PHE A 20 -7.14 7.74 5.05
CA PHE A 20 -5.73 8.08 4.81
C PHE A 20 -5.35 9.47 5.33
N ARG A 21 -6.24 10.46 5.19
CA ARG A 21 -6.00 11.83 5.68
C ARG A 21 -6.06 11.94 7.20
N GLU A 22 -6.80 11.05 7.86
CA GLU A 22 -6.85 11.00 9.32
C GLU A 22 -5.62 10.33 9.94
N LEU A 23 -4.85 9.56 9.15
CA LEU A 23 -3.58 9.00 9.60
C LEU A 23 -2.55 10.13 9.75
N LYS A 24 -2.01 10.28 10.97
CA LYS A 24 -0.93 11.22 11.25
C LYS A 24 0.39 10.63 10.78
N PHE A 25 0.75 10.93 9.54
CA PHE A 25 2.04 10.54 8.97
C PHE A 25 3.15 11.52 9.33
N PRO A 26 4.41 11.05 9.41
CA PRO A 26 5.56 11.91 9.20
C PRO A 26 5.45 12.63 7.84
N GLU A 27 5.88 13.88 7.77
CA GLU A 27 5.71 14.77 6.60
C GLU A 27 6.21 14.13 5.28
N HIS A 28 7.35 13.43 5.32
CA HIS A 28 7.92 12.79 4.14
C HIS A 28 7.09 11.59 3.64
N ILE A 29 6.34 10.91 4.51
CA ILE A 29 5.41 9.84 4.14
C ILE A 29 4.08 10.44 3.62
N GLU A 30 3.60 11.51 4.25
CA GLU A 30 2.40 12.24 3.81
C GLU A 30 2.55 12.74 2.37
N ARG A 31 3.73 13.26 2.02
CA ARG A 31 4.06 13.71 0.67
C ARG A 31 3.96 12.58 -0.36
N THR A 32 4.45 11.39 -0.03
CA THR A 32 4.39 10.22 -0.93
C THR A 32 2.95 9.78 -1.20
N PHE A 33 2.12 9.66 -0.17
CA PHE A 33 0.71 9.27 -0.36
C PHE A 33 -0.12 10.36 -1.06
N SER A 34 0.19 11.63 -0.80
CA SER A 34 -0.43 12.75 -1.52
C SER A 34 -0.12 12.69 -3.02
N GLU A 35 1.11 12.36 -3.39
CA GLU A 35 1.49 12.21 -4.79
C GLU A 35 0.85 10.98 -5.44
N ALA A 36 0.83 9.84 -4.73
CA ALA A 36 0.11 8.65 -5.18
C ALA A 36 -1.37 8.94 -5.48
N TRP A 37 -2.02 9.79 -4.67
CA TRP A 37 -3.40 10.19 -4.89
C TRP A 37 -3.59 11.09 -6.11
N LYS A 38 -2.66 12.00 -6.39
CA LYS A 38 -2.70 12.80 -7.63
C LYS A 38 -2.60 11.90 -8.85
N LEU A 39 -1.67 10.95 -8.84
CA LEU A 39 -1.46 9.98 -9.92
C LEU A 39 -2.72 9.12 -10.15
N TYR A 40 -3.37 8.69 -9.07
CA TYR A 40 -4.65 7.98 -9.15
C TYR A 40 -5.72 8.79 -9.88
N ASN A 41 -5.91 10.06 -9.50
CA ASN A 41 -6.92 10.93 -10.13
C ASN A 41 -6.63 11.28 -11.59
N GLN A 42 -5.36 11.18 -12.01
CA GLN A 42 -4.93 11.37 -13.39
C GLN A 42 -5.08 10.09 -14.24
N GLY A 43 -5.45 8.96 -13.64
CA GLY A 43 -5.50 7.66 -14.32
C GLY A 43 -4.13 6.98 -14.46
N SER A 44 -3.08 7.53 -13.85
CA SER A 44 -1.72 6.98 -13.84
C SER A 44 -1.59 5.89 -12.77
N TYR A 45 -2.31 4.79 -12.94
CA TYR A 45 -2.51 3.73 -11.93
C TYR A 45 -1.24 2.94 -11.60
N ASP A 46 -0.38 2.71 -12.58
CA ASP A 46 0.94 2.10 -12.40
C ASP A 46 1.87 2.97 -11.54
N HIS A 47 1.94 4.26 -11.84
CA HIS A 47 2.73 5.25 -11.09
C HIS A 47 2.16 5.42 -9.67
N CYS A 48 0.83 5.44 -9.54
CA CYS A 48 0.16 5.44 -8.25
C CYS A 48 0.63 4.26 -7.38
N LEU A 49 0.62 3.04 -7.92
CA LEU A 49 1.07 1.85 -7.18
C LEU A 49 2.54 1.91 -6.79
N ILE A 50 3.40 2.43 -7.68
CA ILE A 50 4.83 2.60 -7.41
C ILE A 50 5.04 3.56 -6.22
N GLU A 51 4.33 4.70 -6.21
CA GLU A 51 4.43 5.67 -5.11
C GLU A 51 3.83 5.13 -3.80
N VAL A 52 2.69 4.43 -3.84
CA VAL A 52 2.13 3.74 -2.66
C VAL A 52 3.17 2.78 -2.07
N PHE A 53 3.79 1.94 -2.91
CA PHE A 53 4.78 1.00 -2.46
C PHE A 53 6.01 1.69 -1.88
N ARG A 54 6.44 2.81 -2.46
CA ARG A 54 7.54 3.63 -1.92
C ARG A 54 7.24 4.16 -0.51
N GLY A 55 5.99 4.56 -0.26
CA GLY A 55 5.53 4.97 1.07
C GLY A 55 5.61 3.81 2.06
N ILE A 56 5.08 2.64 1.68
CA ILE A 56 5.16 1.40 2.48
C ILE A 56 6.62 1.03 2.75
N GLU A 57 7.49 1.12 1.74
CA GLU A 57 8.91 0.81 1.85
C GLU A 57 9.60 1.65 2.92
N THR A 58 9.29 2.93 2.93
CA THR A 58 9.81 3.90 3.90
C THR A 58 9.33 3.57 5.31
N ILE A 59 8.03 3.33 5.47
CA ILE A 59 7.42 2.93 6.74
C ILE A 59 8.06 1.64 7.27
N LEU A 60 8.24 0.63 6.42
CA LEU A 60 8.85 -0.65 6.81
C LEU A 60 10.29 -0.46 7.28
N LYS A 61 11.10 0.31 6.56
CA LYS A 61 12.49 0.60 6.93
C LYS A 61 12.58 1.35 8.26
N GLU A 62 11.73 2.36 8.46
CA GLU A 62 11.67 3.10 9.72
C GLU A 62 11.25 2.22 10.87
N ARG A 63 10.21 1.41 10.69
CA ARG A 63 9.77 0.46 11.71
C ARG A 63 10.88 -0.53 12.03
N TYR A 64 11.54 -1.10 11.04
CA TYR A 64 12.63 -2.06 11.22
C TYR A 64 13.81 -1.44 12.01
N THR A 65 14.17 -0.21 11.67
CA THR A 65 15.22 0.55 12.38
C THR A 65 14.83 0.83 13.84
N ARG A 66 13.58 1.23 14.09
CA ARG A 66 13.05 1.46 15.45
C ARG A 66 13.18 0.22 16.32
N GLU A 67 13.04 -0.95 15.72
CA GLU A 67 13.18 -2.25 16.37
C GLU A 67 14.66 -2.69 16.51
N SER A 68 15.60 -1.75 16.36
CA SER A 68 17.04 -1.97 16.48
C SER A 68 17.59 -3.05 15.55
N LEU A 69 16.99 -3.19 14.36
CA LEU A 69 17.48 -4.04 13.29
C LEU A 69 18.15 -3.16 12.24
N ASP A 70 19.27 -3.60 11.68
CA ASP A 70 20.01 -2.83 10.68
C ASP A 70 19.31 -2.95 9.30
N PRO A 71 18.66 -1.89 8.80
CA PRO A 71 18.05 -1.91 7.47
C PRO A 71 19.09 -1.71 6.36
N SER A 72 20.34 -1.36 6.70
CA SER A 72 21.34 -1.01 5.70
C SER A 72 21.66 -2.27 4.89
N ASN A 73 21.40 -2.21 3.59
CA ASN A 73 21.49 -3.33 2.66
C ASN A 73 20.44 -4.46 2.77
N GLU A 74 19.43 -4.36 3.65
CA GLU A 74 18.37 -5.36 3.67
C GLU A 74 17.38 -5.15 2.52
N LYS A 75 17.22 -6.18 1.67
CA LYS A 75 16.13 -6.25 0.69
C LYS A 75 14.81 -6.16 1.46
N ILE A 76 13.81 -5.46 0.90
CA ILE A 76 12.49 -5.34 1.54
C ILE A 76 11.85 -6.68 1.92
N ALA A 77 12.14 -7.74 1.17
CA ALA A 77 11.72 -9.09 1.55
C ALA A 77 12.27 -9.54 2.92
N ALA A 78 13.52 -9.22 3.22
CA ALA A 78 14.16 -9.52 4.50
C ALA A 78 13.52 -8.71 5.64
N ILE A 79 13.30 -7.41 5.42
CA ILE A 79 12.61 -6.54 6.39
C ILE A 79 11.21 -7.09 6.73
N ILE A 80 10.40 -7.42 5.72
CA ILE A 80 9.06 -8.00 5.93
C ILE A 80 9.15 -9.28 6.77
N ASN A 81 10.07 -10.17 6.43
CA ASN A 81 10.24 -11.44 7.15
C ASN A 81 10.76 -11.23 8.58
N GLY A 82 11.64 -10.24 8.81
CA GLY A 82 12.16 -9.90 10.13
C GLY A 82 11.08 -9.30 11.03
N LEU A 83 10.23 -8.42 10.51
CA LEU A 83 9.05 -7.91 11.24
C LEU A 83 8.08 -9.04 11.61
N LYS A 84 7.87 -10.04 10.72
CA LYS A 84 7.05 -11.22 11.03
C LYS A 84 7.67 -12.09 12.13
N LYS A 85 8.99 -12.28 12.10
CA LYS A 85 9.73 -13.05 13.11
C LYS A 85 9.65 -12.40 14.50
N LYS A 86 9.61 -11.07 14.56
CA LYS A 86 9.37 -10.30 15.78
C LYS A 86 7.90 -10.17 16.17
N GLU A 87 7.00 -10.81 15.44
CA GLU A 87 5.54 -10.78 15.68
C GLU A 87 4.90 -9.39 15.64
N ILE A 88 5.58 -8.40 15.02
CA ILE A 88 5.06 -7.04 14.82
C ILE A 88 3.93 -7.07 13.78
N ILE A 89 4.10 -7.88 12.75
CA ILE A 89 3.10 -8.12 11.71
C ILE A 89 2.62 -9.57 11.76
N GLY A 90 1.36 -9.79 11.37
CA GLY A 90 0.78 -11.13 11.27
C GLY A 90 1.16 -11.82 9.96
N GLU A 91 0.73 -13.08 9.81
CA GLU A 91 0.92 -13.85 8.57
C GLU A 91 0.18 -13.22 7.38
N CYS A 92 -1.05 -12.76 7.60
CA CYS A 92 -1.83 -12.06 6.57
C CYS A 92 -1.12 -10.77 6.09
N ASP A 93 -0.59 -9.97 7.02
CA ASP A 93 0.14 -8.74 6.70
C ASP A 93 1.39 -9.03 5.88
N MET A 94 2.14 -10.08 6.26
CA MET A 94 3.34 -10.53 5.54
C MET A 94 3.00 -10.93 4.09
N HIS A 95 1.93 -11.70 3.89
CA HIS A 95 1.49 -12.09 2.55
C HIS A 95 1.00 -10.91 1.72
N LEU A 96 0.25 -9.99 2.34
CA LEU A 96 -0.20 -8.76 1.68
C LEU A 96 1.01 -7.93 1.23
N LEU A 97 1.99 -7.71 2.10
CA LEU A 97 3.21 -6.95 1.78
C LEU A 97 4.02 -7.57 0.63
N HIS A 98 4.21 -8.90 0.65
CA HIS A 98 4.87 -9.59 -0.47
C HIS A 98 4.03 -9.54 -1.74
N GLY A 99 2.71 -9.60 -1.63
CA GLY A 99 1.77 -9.44 -2.74
C GLY A 99 1.89 -8.06 -3.39
N ILE A 100 1.81 -6.98 -2.61
CA ILE A 100 1.95 -5.60 -3.09
C ILE A 100 3.35 -5.42 -3.72
N ARG A 101 4.41 -5.96 -3.10
CA ARG A 101 5.78 -5.94 -3.66
C ARG A 101 5.85 -6.64 -5.02
N CYS A 102 5.22 -7.82 -5.14
CA CYS A 102 5.17 -8.57 -6.38
C CYS A 102 4.43 -7.78 -7.47
N TYR A 103 3.27 -7.20 -7.11
CA TYR A 103 2.50 -6.34 -8.02
C TYR A 103 3.29 -5.11 -8.47
N ARG A 104 3.97 -4.41 -7.55
CA ARG A 104 4.85 -3.28 -7.89
C ARG A 104 5.91 -3.70 -8.91
N ASN A 105 6.57 -4.83 -8.68
CA ASN A 105 7.59 -5.33 -9.61
C ASN A 105 6.99 -5.69 -10.97
N LYS A 106 5.79 -6.28 -11.00
CA LYS A 106 5.07 -6.56 -12.24
C LYS A 106 4.77 -5.28 -13.02
N VAL A 107 4.20 -4.26 -12.37
CA VAL A 107 3.79 -3.02 -13.07
C VAL A 107 4.96 -2.18 -13.56
N ALA A 108 6.13 -2.31 -12.93
CA ALA A 108 7.37 -1.68 -13.40
C ALA A 108 7.83 -2.22 -14.77
N HIS A 109 7.39 -3.42 -15.16
CA HIS A 109 7.71 -4.04 -16.45
C HIS A 109 6.52 -4.16 -17.39
N LEU A 110 5.30 -4.20 -16.84
CA LEU A 110 4.05 -4.30 -17.57
C LEU A 110 3.06 -3.27 -17.01
N PRO A 111 3.04 -2.04 -17.58
CA PRO A 111 2.17 -0.97 -17.11
C PRO A 111 0.70 -1.37 -17.11
N LEU A 112 -0.03 -0.86 -16.13
CA LEU A 112 -1.47 -1.10 -16.01
C LEU A 112 -2.25 -0.29 -17.03
N LYS A 113 -3.38 -0.85 -17.46
CA LYS A 113 -4.37 -0.15 -18.27
C LYS A 113 -5.52 0.36 -17.40
N ASN A 114 -6.37 1.20 -17.97
CA ASN A 114 -7.55 1.71 -17.26
C ASN A 114 -8.52 0.59 -16.82
N GLU A 115 -8.62 -0.49 -17.59
CA GLU A 115 -9.40 -1.68 -17.23
C GLU A 115 -8.90 -2.38 -15.94
N ASP A 116 -7.62 -2.20 -15.61
CA ASP A 116 -6.99 -2.77 -14.41
C ASP A 116 -7.19 -1.92 -13.14
N ARG A 117 -7.94 -0.81 -13.23
CA ARG A 117 -8.19 0.10 -12.09
C ARG A 117 -8.60 -0.62 -10.81
N HIS A 118 -9.44 -1.66 -10.94
CA HIS A 118 -9.95 -2.45 -9.83
C HIS A 118 -8.83 -3.13 -9.00
N ILE A 119 -7.69 -3.44 -9.62
CA ILE A 119 -6.51 -3.98 -8.93
C ILE A 119 -5.93 -2.92 -8.00
N ILE A 120 -5.79 -1.68 -8.48
CA ILE A 120 -5.28 -0.57 -7.67
C ILE A 120 -6.24 -0.21 -6.55
N ASP A 121 -7.54 -0.15 -6.85
CA ASP A 121 -8.56 0.08 -5.82
C ASP A 121 -8.42 -0.96 -4.70
N THR A 122 -8.28 -2.24 -5.04
CA THR A 122 -8.09 -3.33 -4.07
C THR A 122 -6.82 -3.15 -3.25
N ILE A 123 -5.69 -2.84 -3.89
CA ILE A 123 -4.42 -2.62 -3.19
C ILE A 123 -4.55 -1.44 -2.23
N LEU A 124 -5.12 -0.32 -2.66
CA LEU A 124 -5.32 0.86 -1.82
C LEU A 124 -6.22 0.56 -0.62
N ILE A 125 -7.34 -0.14 -0.84
CA ILE A 125 -8.26 -0.59 0.22
C ILE A 125 -7.51 -1.39 1.29
N LEU A 126 -6.71 -2.37 0.87
CA LEU A 126 -6.01 -3.27 1.79
C LEU A 126 -4.80 -2.62 2.46
N THR A 127 -4.24 -1.57 1.86
CA THR A 127 -3.01 -0.91 2.34
C THR A 127 -3.28 0.00 3.54
N VAL A 128 -4.45 0.66 3.62
CA VAL A 128 -4.82 1.55 4.75
C VAL A 128 -4.64 0.89 6.12
N PRO A 129 -5.29 -0.25 6.43
CA PRO A 129 -5.21 -0.86 7.76
C PRO A 129 -3.78 -1.35 8.07
N LEU A 130 -3.07 -1.83 7.06
CA LEU A 130 -1.69 -2.28 7.20
C LEU A 130 -0.76 -1.12 7.57
N ILE A 131 -0.87 0.01 6.88
CA ILE A 131 -0.08 1.19 7.18
C ILE A 131 -0.34 1.66 8.60
N LYS A 132 -1.62 1.73 9.00
CA LYS A 132 -2.01 2.14 10.36
C LYS A 132 -1.30 1.31 11.42
N LYS A 133 -1.25 -0.02 11.23
CA LYS A 133 -0.54 -0.94 12.12
C LYS A 133 0.98 -0.73 12.16
N LEU A 134 1.58 -0.32 11.04
CA LEU A 134 3.04 -0.16 10.94
C LEU A 134 3.54 1.17 11.53
N ILE A 135 2.69 2.20 11.54
CA ILE A 135 3.05 3.53 12.08
C ILE A 135 2.84 3.62 13.61
N GLU A 136 1.88 2.87 14.16
CA GLU A 136 1.65 2.69 15.60
C GLU A 136 2.85 2.03 16.29
#